data_AF-A0A399I6C8-F1
#
_entry.id   AF-A0A399I6C8-F1
#
_cell.length_a   1.000
_cell.length_b   1.000
_cell.length_c   1.000
_cell.angle_alpha   90.00
_cell.angle_beta   90.00
_cell.angle_gamma   90.00
#
_symmetry.space_group_name_H-M   'P 1'
#
loop_
_entity.id
_entity.type
_entity.pdbx_description
1 polymer ?
#
loop_
_entity_poly.entity_id
_entity_poly.type
_entity_poly.pdbx_seq_one_letter_code
_entity_poly.pdbx_strand_id
1 'polypeptide(L)'
;MAATSAHAGLKVVGKGDNMHYDPSSFPPAMKASYDIMKVKCIKCHTLERTVVAIQTGIAPISGQPFDRNATKAYGVKMLRKPDSNMNKKEVKATVELMNWLLDQANQ
;
A
#
# COMPACT_ATOMS: atom_id res chain seq x y z
N MET A 1 23.86 11.49 21.23
CA MET A 1 23.31 10.12 21.30
C MET A 1 22.42 9.93 20.08
N ALA A 2 22.86 9.15 19.10
CA ALA A 2 22.02 8.80 17.96
C ALA A 2 21.06 7.70 18.42
N ALA A 3 19.77 7.99 18.44
CA ALA A 3 18.75 6.97 18.65
C ALA A 3 18.84 5.98 17.49
N THR A 4 19.26 4.75 17.78
CA THR A 4 19.06 3.61 16.89
C THR A 4 17.55 3.41 16.78
N SER A 5 16.96 3.93 15.72
CA SER A 5 15.57 3.62 15.35
C SER A 5 15.44 2.11 15.27
N ALA A 6 14.78 1.50 16.26
CA ALA A 6 14.39 0.10 16.20
C ALA A 6 13.57 -0.10 14.94
N HIS A 7 14.15 -0.77 13.94
CA HIS A 7 13.51 -1.07 12.66
C HIS A 7 12.44 -2.14 12.89
N ALA A 8 11.25 -1.71 13.32
CA ALA A 8 10.08 -2.56 13.34
C ALA A 8 9.59 -2.69 11.90
N GLY A 9 9.91 -3.81 11.24
CA GLY A 9 9.33 -4.15 9.94
C GLY A 9 7.80 -4.05 9.95
N LEU A 10 7.21 -3.81 8.78
CA LEU A 10 5.77 -3.64 8.64
C LEU A 10 5.01 -4.82 9.25
N LYS A 11 4.30 -4.57 10.35
CA LYS A 11 3.50 -5.60 11.01
C LYS A 11 2.22 -5.83 10.22
N VAL A 12 2.04 -7.06 9.75
CA VAL A 12 0.81 -7.54 9.13
C VAL A 12 -0.05 -8.27 10.17
N VAL A 13 -1.35 -8.01 10.14
CA VAL A 13 -2.35 -8.57 11.04
C VAL A 13 -3.45 -9.23 10.22
N GLY A 14 -4.04 -10.30 10.76
CA GLY A 14 -5.09 -11.06 10.10
C GLY A 14 -4.57 -12.11 9.13
N LYS A 15 -5.49 -12.72 8.37
CA LYS A 15 -5.22 -13.76 7.37
C LYS A 15 -6.27 -13.74 6.26
N GLY A 16 -5.87 -14.20 5.07
CA GLY A 16 -6.73 -14.19 3.87
C GLY A 16 -7.30 -12.80 3.60
N ASP A 17 -8.59 -12.73 3.32
CA ASP A 17 -9.32 -11.49 3.07
C ASP A 17 -9.29 -10.45 4.20
N ASN A 18 -8.97 -10.87 5.43
CA ASN A 18 -8.84 -9.97 6.59
C ASN A 18 -7.40 -9.47 6.80
N MET A 19 -6.48 -9.75 5.88
CA MET A 19 -5.08 -9.33 5.99
C MET A 19 -4.92 -7.82 5.78
N HIS A 20 -4.23 -7.17 6.71
CA HIS A 20 -4.00 -5.72 6.69
C HIS A 20 -2.72 -5.35 7.47
N TYR A 21 -2.24 -4.11 7.33
CA TYR A 21 -1.12 -3.59 8.11
C TYR A 21 -1.62 -3.01 9.44
N ASP A 22 -0.83 -3.18 10.49
CA ASP A 22 -1.00 -2.46 11.76
C ASP A 22 -0.48 -1.00 11.60
N PRO A 23 -1.36 0.02 11.63
CA PRO A 23 -0.96 1.40 11.39
C PRO A 23 -0.49 2.12 12.67
N SER A 24 -0.23 1.40 13.76
CA SER A 24 0.22 2.01 15.03
C SER A 24 1.61 2.65 14.92
N SER A 25 2.48 2.11 14.06
CA SER A 25 3.84 2.62 13.82
C SER A 25 3.97 3.54 12.60
N PHE A 26 2.88 3.80 11.87
CA PHE A 26 2.94 4.57 10.64
C PHE A 26 3.16 6.06 10.93
N PRO A 27 4.00 6.77 10.16
CA PRO A 27 4.05 8.22 10.20
C PRO A 27 2.64 8.82 9.96
N PRO A 28 2.28 9.97 10.57
CA PRO A 28 0.93 10.52 10.48
C PRO A 28 0.38 10.67 9.05
N ALA A 29 1.23 11.11 8.11
CA ALA A 29 0.86 11.24 6.70
C ALA A 29 0.55 9.88 6.05
N MET A 30 1.37 8.85 6.33
CA MET A 30 1.16 7.50 5.80
C MET A 30 -0.07 6.83 6.42
N LYS A 31 -0.35 7.12 7.70
CA LYS A 31 -1.57 6.66 8.37
C LYS A 31 -2.82 7.22 7.69
N ALA A 32 -2.86 8.52 7.41
CA ALA A 32 -3.98 9.14 6.68
C ALA A 32 -4.16 8.54 5.28
N SER A 33 -3.07 8.32 4.55
CA SER A 33 -3.11 7.62 3.25
C SER A 33 -3.61 6.18 3.39
N TYR A 34 -3.28 5.50 4.48
CA TYR A 34 -3.69 4.13 4.72
C TYR A 34 -5.18 4.03 5.06
N ASP A 35 -5.73 5.02 5.76
CA ASP A 35 -7.18 5.13 5.98
C ASP A 35 -7.94 5.32 4.67
N ILE A 36 -7.39 6.07 3.70
CA ILE A 36 -7.94 6.16 2.34
C ILE A 36 -7.89 4.79 1.66
N MET A 37 -6.76 4.10 1.71
CA MET A 37 -6.58 2.78 1.07
C MET A 37 -7.58 1.74 1.63
N LYS A 38 -7.75 1.68 2.96
CA LYS A 38 -8.68 0.76 3.64
C LYS A 38 -10.14 0.93 3.24
N VAL A 39 -10.53 2.10 2.73
CA VAL A 39 -11.92 2.37 2.33
C VAL A 39 -12.08 2.32 0.82
N LYS A 40 -11.18 2.95 0.08
CA LYS A 40 -11.32 3.17 -1.36
C LYS A 40 -10.76 2.00 -2.18
N CYS A 41 -9.61 1.47 -1.79
CA CYS A 41 -8.94 0.41 -2.55
C CYS A 41 -9.56 -0.97 -2.33
N ILE A 42 -10.45 -1.11 -1.33
CA ILE A 42 -11.16 -2.37 -1.08
C ILE A 42 -12.44 -2.56 -1.90
N LYS A 43 -12.80 -1.57 -2.74
CA LYS A 43 -14.03 -1.63 -3.56
C LYS A 43 -14.01 -2.79 -4.56
N CYS A 44 -12.83 -3.14 -5.09
CA CYS A 44 -12.71 -4.15 -6.15
C CYS A 44 -12.19 -5.50 -5.66
N HIS A 45 -11.45 -5.53 -4.56
CA HIS A 45 -10.88 -6.73 -3.93
C HIS A 45 -10.36 -6.36 -2.55
N THR A 46 -10.07 -7.34 -1.70
CA THR A 46 -9.53 -7.12 -0.36
C THR A 46 -8.11 -6.54 -0.37
N LEU A 47 -7.65 -6.06 0.79
CA LEU A 47 -6.30 -5.53 0.95
C LEU A 47 -5.21 -6.60 0.87
N GLU A 48 -5.58 -7.87 1.04
CA GLU A 48 -4.68 -9.01 0.95
C GLU A 48 -3.78 -8.91 -0.29
N ARG A 49 -4.37 -8.62 -1.47
CA ARG A 49 -3.60 -8.53 -2.71
C ARG A 49 -2.51 -7.47 -2.67
N THR A 50 -2.79 -6.33 -2.05
CA THR A 50 -1.82 -5.25 -1.90
C THR A 50 -0.77 -5.62 -0.87
N VAL A 51 -1.17 -6.22 0.27
CA VAL A 51 -0.24 -6.65 1.31
C VAL A 51 0.74 -7.69 0.77
N VAL A 52 0.24 -8.72 0.08
CA VAL A 52 1.07 -9.75 -0.56
C VAL A 52 1.98 -9.15 -1.63
N ALA A 53 1.46 -8.23 -2.46
CA ALA A 53 2.28 -7.60 -3.49
C ALA A 53 3.46 -6.80 -2.92
N ILE A 54 3.23 -6.05 -1.84
CA ILE A 54 4.27 -5.30 -1.15
C ILE A 54 5.27 -6.26 -0.48
N GLN A 55 4.79 -7.28 0.24
CA GLN A 55 5.69 -8.18 1.00
C GLN A 55 6.55 -9.06 0.11
N THR A 56 6.04 -9.46 -1.05
CA THR A 56 6.74 -10.38 -1.96
C THR A 56 7.45 -9.66 -3.10
N GLY A 57 7.12 -8.39 -3.35
CA GLY A 57 7.55 -7.67 -4.55
C GLY A 57 6.94 -8.22 -5.84
N ILE A 58 5.89 -9.06 -5.78
CA ILE A 58 5.25 -9.70 -6.93
C ILE A 58 3.74 -9.46 -6.90
N ALA A 59 3.18 -8.98 -8.01
CA ALA A 59 1.75 -8.78 -8.16
C ALA A 59 1.01 -10.14 -8.20
N PRO A 60 0.08 -10.43 -7.26
CA PRO A 60 -0.47 -11.78 -7.07
C PRO A 60 -1.23 -12.38 -8.27
N ILE A 61 -1.79 -11.53 -9.13
CA ILE A 61 -2.61 -11.98 -10.26
C ILE A 61 -1.77 -12.15 -11.53
N SER A 62 -0.85 -11.23 -11.80
CA SER A 62 -0.08 -11.21 -13.05
C SER A 62 1.30 -11.85 -12.93
N GLY A 63 1.78 -12.11 -11.71
CA GLY A 63 3.15 -12.57 -11.46
C GLY A 63 4.24 -11.55 -11.81
N GLN A 64 3.85 -10.31 -12.16
CA GLN A 64 4.81 -9.27 -12.55
C GLN A 64 5.45 -8.63 -11.33
N PRO A 65 6.68 -8.09 -11.46
CA PRO A 65 7.30 -7.29 -10.41
C PRO A 65 6.38 -6.16 -9.92
N PHE A 66 6.29 -6.01 -8.61
CA PHE A 66 5.54 -4.95 -7.96
C PHE A 66 6.51 -3.98 -7.30
N ASP A 67 6.97 -3.01 -8.09
CA ASP A 67 7.93 -1.99 -7.72
C ASP A 67 7.33 -0.57 -7.81
N ARG A 68 8.17 0.45 -7.63
CA ARG A 68 7.75 1.86 -7.73
C ARG A 68 7.21 2.24 -9.11
N ASN A 69 7.62 1.55 -10.18
CA ASN A 69 7.07 1.78 -11.51
C ASN A 69 5.65 1.19 -11.60
N ALA A 70 5.44 0.00 -11.04
CA ALA A 70 4.14 -0.65 -10.95
C ALA A 70 3.14 0.18 -10.14
N THR A 71 3.53 0.74 -8.98
CA THR A 71 2.66 1.60 -8.17
C THR A 71 2.24 2.86 -8.93
N LYS A 72 3.17 3.50 -9.67
CA LYS A 72 2.87 4.68 -10.50
C LYS A 72 1.92 4.32 -11.65
N ALA A 73 2.18 3.22 -12.35
CA ALA A 73 1.30 2.74 -13.42
C ALA A 73 -0.10 2.44 -12.89
N TYR A 74 -0.20 1.85 -11.70
CA TYR A 74 -1.47 1.60 -11.02
C TYR A 74 -2.19 2.92 -10.68
N GLY A 75 -1.48 3.93 -10.17
CA GLY A 75 -2.05 5.26 -9.95
C GLY A 75 -2.66 5.86 -11.22
N VAL A 76 -1.93 5.81 -12.35
CA VAL A 76 -2.45 6.27 -13.65
C VAL A 76 -3.70 5.47 -14.08
N LYS A 77 -3.68 4.15 -13.89
CA LYS A 77 -4.84 3.30 -14.14
C LYS A 77 -6.05 3.74 -13.31
N MET A 78 -5.86 4.04 -12.03
CA MET A 78 -6.96 4.47 -11.15
C MET A 78 -7.54 5.84 -11.54
N LEU A 79 -6.72 6.76 -12.05
CA LEU A 79 -7.20 8.04 -12.59
C LEU A 79 -8.04 7.86 -13.87
N ARG A 80 -7.76 6.83 -14.66
CA ARG A 80 -8.48 6.52 -15.91
C ARG A 80 -9.73 5.67 -15.69
N LYS A 81 -9.83 4.98 -14.55
CA LYS A 81 -10.96 4.12 -14.23
C LYS A 81 -12.14 4.97 -13.75
N PRO A 82 -13.27 5.04 -14.51
CA PRO A 82 -14.36 5.98 -14.22
C PRO A 82 -15.04 5.69 -12.88
N ASP A 83 -15.04 4.43 -12.44
CA ASP A 83 -15.67 3.98 -11.20
C ASP A 83 -14.65 3.72 -10.08
N SER A 84 -13.43 4.30 -10.16
CA SER A 84 -12.40 4.18 -9.13
C SER A 84 -12.84 4.72 -7.76
N ASN A 85 -13.75 5.70 -7.74
CA ASN A 85 -14.16 6.45 -6.55
C ASN A 85 -12.98 7.14 -5.83
N MET A 86 -11.95 7.52 -6.60
CA MET A 86 -10.76 8.22 -6.09
C MET A 86 -10.48 9.47 -6.90
N ASN A 87 -10.27 10.59 -6.22
CA ASN A 87 -9.81 11.82 -6.83
C ASN A 87 -8.27 11.83 -6.99
N LYS A 88 -7.74 12.83 -7.71
CA LYS A 88 -6.30 12.95 -8.00
C LYS A 88 -5.42 12.99 -6.74
N LYS A 89 -5.89 13.63 -5.66
CA LYS A 89 -5.15 13.72 -4.39
C LYS A 89 -5.11 12.37 -3.68
N GLU A 90 -6.25 11.67 -3.62
CA GLU A 90 -6.35 10.34 -3.02
C GLU A 90 -5.49 9.31 -3.75
N VAL A 91 -5.49 9.33 -5.10
CA VAL A 91 -4.62 8.45 -5.89
C VAL A 91 -3.15 8.74 -5.59
N LYS A 92 -2.74 10.02 -5.59
CA LYS A 92 -1.37 10.40 -5.27
C LYS A 92 -0.95 9.91 -3.88
N ALA A 93 -1.78 10.17 -2.87
CA ALA A 93 -1.53 9.75 -1.49
C ALA A 93 -1.37 8.22 -1.36
N THR A 94 -2.18 7.46 -2.10
CA THR A 94 -2.11 5.99 -2.10
C THR A 94 -0.85 5.47 -2.80
N VAL A 95 -0.42 6.11 -3.90
CA VAL A 95 0.85 5.77 -4.57
C VAL A 95 2.05 6.07 -3.68
N GLU A 96 2.07 7.23 -3.02
CA GLU A 96 3.12 7.60 -2.06
C GLU A 96 3.19 6.60 -0.91
N LEU A 97 2.04 6.19 -0.37
CA LEU A 97 1.96 5.15 0.64
C LEU A 97 2.50 3.80 0.13
N MET A 98 2.09 3.32 -1.04
CA MET A 98 2.59 2.05 -1.57
C MET A 98 4.11 2.08 -1.78
N ASN A 99 4.66 3.21 -2.23
CA ASN A 99 6.11 3.37 -2.35
C ASN A 99 6.81 3.35 -1.00
N TRP A 100 6.27 4.05 0.00
CA TRP A 100 6.82 3.98 1.36
C TRP A 100 6.75 2.56 1.91
N LEU A 101 5.64 1.85 1.71
CA LEU A 101 5.50 0.46 2.14
C LEU A 101 6.51 -0.48 1.46
N LEU A 102 6.79 -0.29 0.16
CA LEU A 102 7.87 -1.00 -0.54
C LEU A 102 9.24 -0.68 0.06
N ASP A 103 9.51 0.59 0.36
CA ASP A 103 10.76 1.02 0.99
C ASP A 103 10.92 0.38 2.39
N GLN A 104 9.83 0.18 3.14
CA GLN A 104 9.86 -0.51 4.44
C GLN A 104 9.92 -2.04 4.35
N ALA A 105 9.43 -2.65 3.26
CA ALA A 105 9.46 -4.10 3.07
C ALA A 105 10.83 -4.61 2.56
N ASN A 106 11.61 -3.73 1.93
CA ASN A 106 12.95 -4.03 1.41
C ASN A 106 14.09 -3.73 2.40
N GLN A 107 13.76 -3.34 3.63
CA GLN A 107 14.69 -3.10 4.74
C GLN A 107 14.69 -4.28 5.70
#